data_AF-A0A1Q7Y8H2-F1
#
_entry.id   AF-A0A1Q7Y8H2-F1
#
_cell.length_a   1.000
_cell.length_b   1.000
_cell.length_c   1.000
_cell.angle_alpha   90.00
_cell.angle_beta   90.00
_cell.angle_gamma   90.00
#
_symmetry.space_group_name_H-M   'P 1'
#
loop_
_entity.id
_entity.type
_entity.pdbx_description
1 polymer ?
#
loop_
_entity_poly.entity_id
_entity_poly.type
_entity_poly.pdbx_seq_one_letter_code
_entity_poly.pdbx_strand_id
1 'polypeptide(L)'
;MYEANSALRIPVEVITENGYCIVRSSDLEEINLSAPGDYHFIVYEPSDVEHLVVVEFTAEAVKIVEQRMRRRLSPESLFWVECAERSLATYLWEKDCCPPADRLTLKSICIDDLEVARRWDGN
;
A
#
# COMPACT_ATOMS: atom_id res chain seq x y z
N MET A 1 30.51 -8.05 -23.87
CA MET A 1 29.73 -6.89 -23.41
C MET A 1 28.64 -7.46 -22.54
N TYR A 2 28.78 -7.32 -21.23
CA TYR A 2 28.00 -8.06 -20.24
C TYR A 2 26.60 -7.47 -20.16
N GLU A 3 25.60 -8.33 -20.34
CA GLU A 3 24.18 -8.05 -20.15
C GLU A 3 23.95 -7.48 -18.74
N ALA A 4 23.54 -6.22 -18.66
CA ALA A 4 22.78 -5.75 -17.51
C ALA A 4 21.35 -6.27 -17.69
N ASN A 5 21.15 -7.55 -17.39
CA ASN A 5 19.84 -8.07 -17.04
C ASN A 5 19.53 -7.52 -15.64
N SER A 6 19.32 -6.21 -15.58
CA SER A 6 18.63 -5.59 -14.45
C SER A 6 17.31 -6.35 -14.42
N ALA A 7 17.13 -7.20 -13.41
CA ALA A 7 15.86 -7.82 -13.17
C ALA A 7 14.88 -6.66 -12.98
N LEU A 8 14.23 -6.24 -14.06
CA LEU A 8 13.09 -5.34 -14.03
C LEU A 8 12.13 -6.10 -13.12
N ARG A 9 12.11 -5.73 -11.83
CA ARG A 9 10.99 -6.06 -10.99
C ARG A 9 9.85 -5.38 -11.72
N ILE A 10 9.07 -6.19 -12.43
CA ILE A 10 7.85 -5.71 -13.05
C ILE A 10 7.05 -5.25 -11.86
N PRO A 11 6.85 -3.93 -11.68
CA PRO A 11 6.19 -3.44 -10.48
C PRO A 11 4.83 -4.13 -10.42
N VAL A 12 4.42 -4.58 -9.25
CA VAL A 12 3.05 -5.06 -9.10
C VAL A 12 2.17 -3.82 -9.22
N GLU A 13 1.50 -3.69 -10.36
CA GLU A 13 0.58 -2.61 -10.68
C GLU A 13 -0.83 -3.07 -10.31
N VAL A 14 -1.48 -2.35 -9.39
CA VAL A 14 -2.91 -2.53 -9.11
C VAL A 14 -3.68 -1.52 -9.93
N ILE A 15 -4.47 -2.02 -10.88
CA ILE A 15 -5.34 -1.20 -11.73
C ILE A 15 -6.76 -1.31 -11.19
N THR A 16 -7.34 -0.17 -10.82
CA THR A 16 -8.74 -0.08 -10.42
C THR A 16 -9.65 -0.04 -11.65
N GLU A 17 -10.93 -0.44 -11.51
CA GLU A 17 -11.88 -0.44 -12.63
C GLU A 17 -12.15 0.96 -13.22
N ASN A 18 -11.94 2.02 -12.44
CA ASN A 18 -12.03 3.41 -12.88
C ASN A 18 -10.73 3.95 -13.51
N GLY A 19 -9.71 3.10 -13.70
CA GLY A 19 -8.52 3.44 -14.48
C GLY A 19 -7.39 4.10 -13.68
N TYR A 20 -7.43 4.05 -12.35
CA TYR A 20 -6.27 4.42 -11.54
C TYR A 20 -5.27 3.26 -11.52
N CYS A 21 -3.99 3.56 -11.69
CA CYS A 21 -2.90 2.60 -11.51
C CYS A 21 -2.15 2.92 -10.23
N ILE A 22 -1.86 1.90 -9.41
CA ILE A 22 -1.14 2.02 -8.15
C ILE A 22 0.13 1.20 -8.25
N VAL A 23 1.27 1.83 -7.98
CA VAL A 23 2.61 1.23 -8.00
C VAL A 23 3.25 1.40 -6.64
N ARG A 24 3.81 0.32 -6.08
CA ARG A 24 4.52 0.36 -4.80
C ARG A 24 5.82 1.13 -4.96
N SER A 25 6.09 2.11 -4.09
CA SER A 25 7.36 2.84 -4.16
C SER A 25 8.57 1.94 -3.91
N SER A 26 8.39 0.84 -3.16
CA SER A 26 9.45 -0.16 -2.89
C SER A 26 9.84 -0.99 -4.11
N ASP A 27 9.02 -1.00 -5.18
CA ASP A 27 9.36 -1.61 -6.47
C ASP A 27 10.19 -0.66 -7.35
N LEU A 28 10.20 0.64 -7.03
CA LEU A 28 10.96 1.65 -7.74
C LEU A 28 12.25 1.92 -6.95
N GLU A 29 13.39 1.54 -7.54
CA GLU A 29 14.72 1.60 -6.89
C GLU A 29 15.10 2.99 -6.31
N GLU A 30 14.39 4.06 -6.69
CA GLU A 30 14.72 5.45 -6.36
C GLU A 30 14.03 6.02 -5.10
N ILE A 31 12.98 5.40 -4.54
CA ILE A 31 12.17 6.02 -3.46
C ILE A 31 12.35 5.31 -2.11
N ASN A 32 13.45 5.61 -1.41
CA ASN A 32 13.66 5.26 0.00
C ASN A 32 13.08 6.36 0.92
N LEU A 33 11.76 6.53 0.95
CA LEU A 33 11.09 7.51 1.80
C LEU A 33 10.51 6.93 3.10
N SER A 34 10.74 5.65 3.38
CA SER A 34 10.07 4.91 4.46
C SER A 34 10.49 5.36 5.86
N ALA A 35 9.85 6.40 6.38
CA ALA A 35 9.68 6.49 7.82
C ALA A 35 8.86 5.26 8.29
N PRO A 36 9.19 4.65 9.43
CA PRO A 36 8.48 3.47 9.89
C PRO A 36 6.99 3.77 10.12
N GLY A 37 6.12 3.13 9.34
CA GLY A 37 4.67 3.32 9.39
C GLY A 37 4.08 4.16 8.24
N ASP A 38 4.94 4.71 7.37
CA ASP A 38 4.54 5.41 6.15
C ASP A 38 4.70 4.48 4.95
N TYR A 39 3.62 4.26 4.20
CA TYR A 39 3.59 3.38 3.03
C TYR A 39 3.37 4.23 1.78
N HIS A 40 4.39 4.31 0.94
CA HIS A 40 4.40 5.18 -0.23
C HIS A 40 3.97 4.41 -1.49
N PHE A 41 3.06 5.01 -2.24
CA PHE A 41 2.54 4.48 -3.50
C PHE A 41 2.54 5.58 -4.54
N ILE A 42 2.96 5.24 -5.76
CA ILE A 42 2.73 6.11 -6.90
C ILE A 42 1.37 5.76 -7.48
N VAL A 43 0.51 6.76 -7.62
CA VAL A 43 -0.81 6.63 -8.21
C VAL A 43 -0.84 7.39 -9.52
N TYR A 44 -1.14 6.71 -10.61
CA TYR A 44 -1.43 7.34 -11.89
C TYR A 44 -2.95 7.45 -12.03
N GLU A 45 -3.43 8.68 -12.16
CA GLU A 45 -4.82 8.95 -12.50
C GLU A 45 -5.10 8.54 -13.96
N PRO A 46 -6.36 8.26 -14.32
CA PRO A 46 -6.75 8.02 -15.73
C PRO A 46 -6.44 9.21 -16.65
N SER A 47 -6.19 10.40 -16.09
CA SER A 47 -5.74 11.60 -16.81
C SER A 47 -4.21 11.65 -17.01
N ASP A 48 -3.49 10.56 -16.69
CA ASP A 48 -2.03 10.45 -16.75
C ASP A 48 -1.28 11.36 -15.76
N VAL A 49 -1.96 11.80 -14.69
CA VAL A 49 -1.34 12.60 -13.63
C VAL A 49 -0.76 11.67 -12.57
N GLU A 50 0.52 11.87 -12.25
CA GLU A 50 1.25 11.11 -11.23
C GLU A 50 1.09 11.76 -9.84
N HIS A 51 0.75 10.95 -8.85
CA HIS A 51 0.62 11.33 -7.45
C HIS A 51 1.46 10.41 -6.56
N LEU A 52 2.32 10.99 -5.73
CA LEU A 52 3.01 10.25 -4.68
C LEU A 52 2.12 10.22 -3.42
N VAL A 53 1.35 9.15 -3.27
CA VAL A 53 0.42 8.98 -2.16
C VAL A 53 1.09 8.27 -0.98
N VAL A 54 0.96 8.86 0.21
CA VAL A 54 1.38 8.27 1.48
C VAL A 54 0.18 7.71 2.22
N VAL A 55 0.16 6.41 2.44
CA VAL A 55 -0.84 5.75 3.27
C VAL A 55 -0.24 5.50 4.65
N GLU A 56 -1.01 5.76 5.68
CA GLU A 56 -0.57 5.59 7.06
C GLU A 56 -1.70 5.08 7.94
N PHE A 57 -1.33 4.32 8.97
CA PHE A 57 -2.28 3.77 9.93
C PHE A 57 -2.20 4.56 11.24
N THR A 58 -3.36 4.92 11.79
CA THR A 58 -3.35 5.50 13.14
C THR A 58 -2.87 4.47 14.16
N ALA A 59 -2.28 4.94 15.25
CA ALA A 59 -1.88 4.06 16.35
C ALA A 59 -3.05 3.23 16.91
N GLU A 60 -4.28 3.73 16.81
CA GLU A 60 -5.50 2.99 17.14
C GLU A 60 -5.76 1.84 16.16
N ALA A 61 -5.67 2.09 14.86
CA ALA A 61 -5.80 1.06 13.84
C ALA A 61 -4.74 -0.05 14.03
N VAL A 62 -3.48 0.34 14.28
CA VAL A 62 -2.40 -0.61 14.55
C VAL A 62 -2.72 -1.47 15.77
N LYS A 63 -3.13 -0.85 16.89
CA LYS A 63 -3.51 -1.58 18.11
C LYS A 63 -4.66 -2.55 17.88
N ILE A 64 -5.67 -2.17 17.11
CA ILE A 64 -6.81 -3.04 16.79
C ILE A 64 -6.33 -4.29 16.05
N VAL A 65 -5.46 -4.13 15.06
CA VAL A 65 -4.88 -5.24 14.31
C VAL A 65 -4.04 -6.13 15.21
N GLU A 66 -3.13 -5.55 16.01
CA GLU A 66 -2.27 -6.33 16.92
C GLU A 66 -3.09 -7.13 17.95
N GLN A 67 -4.13 -6.51 18.51
CA GLN A 67 -5.06 -7.17 19.43
C GLN A 67 -5.80 -8.33 18.75
N ARG A 68 -6.25 -8.13 17.51
CA ARG A 68 -7.03 -9.11 16.76
C ARG A 68 -6.17 -10.27 16.24
N MET A 69 -4.92 -9.97 15.87
CA MET A 69 -3.90 -10.93 15.47
C MET A 69 -3.26 -11.65 16.66
N ARG A 70 -3.46 -11.13 17.88
CA ARG A 70 -2.79 -11.58 19.11
C ARG A 70 -1.26 -11.60 19.00
N ARG A 71 -0.71 -10.76 18.13
CA ARG A 71 0.74 -10.61 17.92
C ARG A 71 1.04 -9.18 17.47
N ARG A 72 2.27 -8.73 17.76
CA ARG A 72 2.80 -7.50 17.18
C ARG A 72 3.28 -7.77 15.76
N LEU A 73 2.90 -6.91 14.83
CA LEU A 73 3.39 -6.97 13.45
C LEU A 73 4.45 -5.90 13.28
N SER A 74 5.59 -6.26 12.69
CA SER A 74 6.60 -5.28 12.32
C SER A 74 6.00 -4.25 11.36
N PRO A 75 6.31 -2.95 11.49
CA PRO A 75 5.84 -1.93 10.55
C PRO A 75 6.33 -2.19 9.11
N GLU A 76 7.43 -2.92 8.96
CA GLU A 76 7.97 -3.32 7.65
C GLU A 76 7.34 -4.62 7.11
N SER A 77 6.32 -5.15 7.79
CA SER A 77 5.65 -6.38 7.35
C SER A 77 4.89 -6.12 6.05
N LEU A 78 5.05 -7.03 5.07
CA LEU A 78 4.29 -7.04 3.81
C LEU A 78 2.78 -6.94 4.05
N PHE A 79 2.28 -7.45 5.19
CA PHE A 79 0.87 -7.28 5.56
C PHE A 79 0.41 -5.82 5.51
N TRP A 80 1.19 -4.89 6.07
CA TRP A 80 0.79 -3.48 6.11
C TRP A 80 0.87 -2.82 4.75
N VAL A 81 1.84 -3.22 3.92
CA VAL A 81 1.98 -2.75 2.53
C VAL A 81 0.77 -3.19 1.71
N GLU A 82 0.43 -4.48 1.75
CA GLU A 82 -0.73 -5.05 1.03
C GLU A 82 -2.05 -4.44 1.53
N CYS A 83 -2.18 -4.24 2.84
CA CYS A 83 -3.37 -3.63 3.42
C CYS A 83 -3.51 -2.17 3.02
N ALA A 84 -2.40 -1.42 2.99
CA ALA A 84 -2.37 -0.03 2.57
C ALA A 84 -2.72 0.10 1.08
N GLU A 85 -2.15 -0.74 0.23
CA GLU A 85 -2.43 -0.81 -1.20
C GLU A 85 -3.92 -1.10 -1.46
N ARG A 86 -4.48 -2.14 -0.83
CA ARG A 86 -5.90 -2.49 -1.02
C ARG A 86 -6.83 -1.39 -0.53
N SER A 87 -6.50 -0.77 0.60
CA SER A 87 -7.27 0.34 1.15
C SER A 87 -7.22 1.56 0.23
N LEU A 88 -6.06 1.84 -0.36
CA LEU A 88 -5.89 2.90 -1.35
C LEU A 88 -6.67 2.60 -2.63
N ALA A 89 -6.58 1.38 -3.17
CA ALA A 89 -7.35 0.95 -4.33
C ALA A 89 -8.87 1.08 -4.10
N THR A 90 -9.33 0.68 -2.92
CA THR A 90 -10.73 0.82 -2.52
C THR A 90 -11.12 2.30 -2.44
N TYR A 91 -10.28 3.15 -1.83
CA TYR A 91 -10.53 4.58 -1.75
C TYR A 91 -10.62 5.23 -3.14
N LEU A 92 -9.65 4.97 -4.02
CA LEU A 92 -9.63 5.51 -5.38
C LEU A 92 -10.84 5.05 -6.18
N TRP A 93 -11.27 3.81 -6.01
CA TRP A 93 -12.48 3.28 -6.66
C TRP A 93 -13.77 3.89 -6.10
N GLU A 94 -13.92 3.99 -4.78
CA GLU A 94 -15.13 4.52 -4.14
C GLU A 94 -15.28 6.04 -4.25
N LYS A 95 -14.16 6.77 -4.23
CA LYS A 95 -14.15 8.24 -4.23
C LYS A 95 -13.90 8.84 -5.60
N ASP A 96 -13.37 8.06 -6.54
CA ASP A 96 -12.99 8.52 -7.88
C ASP A 96 -12.11 9.78 -7.83
N CYS A 97 -11.24 9.86 -6.82
CA CYS A 97 -10.30 10.96 -6.65
C CYS A 97 -9.11 10.56 -5.78
N CYS A 98 -7.95 11.18 -6.03
CA CYS A 98 -6.79 11.07 -5.16
C CYS A 98 -7.05 11.70 -3.77
N PRO A 99 -6.48 11.13 -2.70
CA PRO A 99 -6.63 11.67 -1.36
C PRO A 99 -6.05 13.10 -1.26
N PRO A 100 -6.66 13.98 -0.44
CA PRO A 100 -6.18 15.35 -0.28
C PRO A 100 -4.77 15.38 0.32
N ALA A 101 -3.91 16.25 -0.21
CA ALA A 101 -2.49 16.35 0.15
C ALA A 101 -1.70 15.04 -0.07
N ASP A 102 -2.19 14.19 -0.98
CA ASP A 102 -1.58 12.91 -1.34
C ASP A 102 -1.35 12.02 -0.10
N ARG A 103 -2.24 12.10 0.90
CA ARG A 103 -2.09 11.38 2.16
C ARG A 103 -3.40 10.74 2.61
N LEU A 104 -3.37 9.43 2.82
CA LEU A 104 -4.50 8.63 3.26
C LEU A 104 -4.25 8.07 4.66
N THR A 105 -4.89 8.66 5.67
CA THR A 105 -4.82 8.17 7.05
C THR A 105 -5.96 7.19 7.33
N LEU A 106 -5.61 5.92 7.52
CA LEU A 106 -6.55 4.84 7.82
C LEU A 106 -6.76 4.72 9.33
N LYS A 107 -7.99 5.00 9.77
CA LYS A 107 -8.41 4.89 11.19
C LYS A 107 -8.94 3.51 11.56
N SER A 108 -9.34 2.72 10.58
CA SER A 108 -9.83 1.36 10.77
C SER A 108 -9.46 0.54 9.54
N ILE A 109 -9.02 -0.70 9.75
CA ILE A 109 -8.73 -1.65 8.68
C ILE A 109 -9.96 -2.52 8.49
N CYS A 110 -10.36 -2.73 7.24
CA CYS A 110 -11.52 -3.53 6.91
C CYS A 110 -11.34 -4.97 7.43
N ILE A 111 -12.43 -5.60 7.88
CA ILE A 111 -12.37 -6.94 8.47
C ILE A 111 -11.90 -7.98 7.44
N ASP A 112 -12.17 -7.75 6.15
CA ASP A 112 -11.74 -8.60 5.05
C ASP A 112 -10.20 -8.68 4.95
N ASP A 113 -9.50 -7.56 5.13
CA ASP A 113 -8.03 -7.50 5.19
C ASP A 113 -7.46 -8.28 6.38
N LEU A 114 -8.19 -8.35 7.50
CA LEU A 114 -7.78 -9.13 8.66
C LEU A 114 -7.87 -10.63 8.42
N GLU A 115 -8.78 -11.10 7.58
CA GLU A 115 -8.88 -12.52 7.21
C GLU A 115 -7.75 -12.92 6.25
N VAL A 116 -7.37 -12.02 5.34
CA VAL A 116 -6.20 -12.20 4.47
C VAL A 116 -4.95 -12.35 5.32
N ALA A 117 -4.73 -11.49 6.29
CA ALA A 117 -3.55 -11.47 7.15
C ALA A 117 -3.35 -12.71 8.04
N ARG A 118 -4.44 -13.40 8.38
CA ARG A 118 -4.36 -14.72 9.04
C ARG A 118 -3.76 -15.80 8.13
N ARG A 119 -3.83 -15.65 6.81
CA ARG A 119 -3.28 -16.63 5.84
C ARG A 119 -1.77 -16.51 5.62
N TRP A 120 -1.16 -15.39 5.97
CA TRP A 120 0.29 -15.17 5.83
C TRP A 120 1.11 -15.76 6.99
N ASP A 121 0.49 -16.60 7.83
CA ASP A 121 1.15 -17.34 8.93
C ASP A 121 1.78 -18.67 8.49
N GLY A 122 1.78 -18.97 7.19
CA GLY A 122 2.26 -20.25 6.65
C GLY A 122 3.32 -20.12 5.58
N ASN A 123 4.45 -19.48 5.87
CA ASN A 123 5.72 -19.77 5.17
C ASN A 123 6.93 -19.45 6.03
#